data_AF-A0A7Y3H8Y6-F1
#
_entry.id   AF-A0A7Y3H8Y6-F1
#
_cell.length_a   1.000
_cell.length_b   1.000
_cell.length_c   1.000
_cell.angle_alpha   90.00
_cell.angle_beta   90.00
_cell.angle_gamma   90.00
#
_symmetry.space_group_name_H-M   'P 1'
#
loop_
_entity.id
_entity.type
_entity.pdbx_description
1 polymer ?
#
loop_
_entity_poly.entity_id
_entity_poly.type
_entity_poly.pdbx_seq_one_letter_code
_entity_poly.pdbx_strand_id
1 'polypeptide(L)'
;MFESTELNRRNETRQKLFRIGLGTMTGILILPVVLIMSTLIYKGAPVISFEFLFTGPTKGMTAGGIFPALLGTILLVVVALLASVPLGIAAAIYLSEYASDNWFTRAINLAIINLAGVPSIVHALFGVGAFVIFFKFGTSILAASLTLAIMTLPVVIVATRESLQAVPMAFREACWNMGATRWQTIRRVVLPNAVTGILTGVILEVSRTSGETAPIMFTGAAFFLPLLPQGVLDQTMALSLHLFVVSTQVPNMPEQLPFGVALVLISMVLLMNSLSIALRMYLRGKKKW
;
A
#
# COMPACT_ATOMS: atom_id res chain seq x y z
N MET A 1 28.58 -43.60 -20.50
CA MET A 1 28.91 -42.17 -20.35
C MET A 1 28.43 -41.52 -21.65
N PHE A 2 27.28 -40.85 -21.65
CA PHE A 2 26.69 -40.34 -22.89
C PHE A 2 27.50 -39.13 -23.39
N GLU A 3 28.06 -39.23 -24.60
CA GLU A 3 28.73 -38.11 -25.26
C GLU A 3 27.72 -37.00 -25.59
N SER A 4 28.09 -35.75 -25.30
CA SER A 4 27.25 -34.60 -25.60
C SER A 4 27.14 -34.42 -27.12
N THR A 5 25.94 -34.60 -27.66
CA THR A 5 25.63 -34.32 -29.07
C THR A 5 25.86 -32.82 -29.37
N GLU A 6 26.20 -32.46 -30.61
CA GLU A 6 26.43 -31.04 -31.00
C GLU A 6 25.26 -30.12 -30.65
N LEU A 7 24.03 -30.67 -30.70
CA LEU A 7 22.80 -29.97 -30.35
C LEU A 7 22.77 -29.60 -28.85
N ASN A 8 23.30 -30.46 -27.97
CA ASN A 8 23.44 -30.16 -26.54
C ASN A 8 24.46 -29.04 -26.30
N ARG A 9 25.62 -29.05 -26.97
CA ARG A 9 26.62 -27.97 -26.85
C ARG A 9 26.09 -26.61 -27.34
N ARG A 10 25.30 -26.59 -28.42
CA ARG A 10 24.62 -25.37 -28.90
C ARG A 10 23.56 -24.88 -27.90
N ASN A 11 22.77 -25.80 -27.33
CA ASN A 11 21.78 -25.46 -26.31
C ASN A 11 22.43 -24.94 -25.02
N GLU A 12 23.51 -25.53 -24.55
CA GLU A 12 24.27 -25.04 -23.39
C GLU A 12 24.85 -23.64 -23.61
N THR A 13 25.36 -23.36 -24.81
CA THR A 13 25.88 -22.02 -25.16
C THR A 13 24.76 -20.99 -25.20
N ARG A 14 23.62 -21.32 -25.82
CA ARG A 14 22.43 -20.45 -25.80
C ARG A 14 21.91 -20.24 -24.38
N GLN A 15 21.85 -21.29 -23.57
CA GLN A 15 21.42 -21.21 -22.17
C GLN A 15 22.36 -20.33 -21.34
N LYS A 16 23.68 -20.42 -21.53
CA LYS A 16 24.64 -19.50 -20.89
C LYS A 16 24.44 -18.06 -21.32
N LEU A 17 24.22 -17.81 -22.61
CA LEU A 17 23.92 -16.45 -23.12
C LEU A 17 22.63 -15.89 -22.50
N PHE A 18 21.54 -16.67 -22.48
CA PHE A 18 20.30 -16.25 -21.83
C PHE A 18 20.46 -16.03 -20.33
N ARG A 19 21.21 -16.89 -19.63
CA ARG A 19 21.48 -16.74 -18.20
C ARG A 19 22.28 -15.48 -17.90
N ILE A 20 23.30 -15.18 -18.71
CA ILE A 20 24.09 -13.95 -18.57
C ILE A 20 23.21 -12.74 -18.86
N GLY A 21 22.45 -12.74 -19.97
CA GLY A 21 21.57 -11.64 -20.34
C GLY A 21 20.50 -11.34 -19.27
N LEU A 22 19.81 -12.38 -18.78
CA LEU A 22 18.84 -12.23 -17.69
C LEU A 22 19.52 -11.80 -16.39
N GLY A 23 20.69 -12.34 -16.07
CA GLY A 23 21.48 -11.96 -14.89
C GLY A 23 21.91 -10.49 -14.92
N THR A 24 22.36 -9.99 -16.07
CA THR A 24 22.71 -8.58 -16.24
C THR A 24 21.50 -7.67 -16.11
N MET A 25 20.34 -8.07 -16.65
CA MET A 25 19.09 -7.32 -16.48
C MET A 25 18.68 -7.24 -15.01
N THR A 26 18.76 -8.34 -14.27
CA THR A 26 18.51 -8.34 -12.82
C THR A 26 19.49 -7.42 -12.08
N GLY A 27 20.77 -7.46 -12.44
CA GLY A 27 21.79 -6.56 -11.86
C GLY A 27 21.48 -5.08 -12.11
N ILE A 28 21.10 -4.72 -13.33
CA ILE A 28 20.71 -3.35 -13.70
C ILE A 28 19.49 -2.87 -12.90
N LEU A 29 18.53 -3.75 -12.61
CA LEU A 29 17.35 -3.41 -11.81
C LEU A 29 17.66 -3.24 -10.32
N ILE A 30 18.56 -4.05 -9.76
CA ILE A 30 18.89 -4.02 -8.33
C ILE A 30 19.86 -2.89 -7.99
N LEU A 31 20.79 -2.56 -8.89
CA LEU A 31 21.85 -1.58 -8.64
C LEU A 31 21.33 -0.21 -8.17
N PRO A 32 20.34 0.44 -8.82
CA PRO A 32 19.81 1.73 -8.36
C PRO A 32 19.18 1.64 -6.97
N VAL A 33 18.47 0.56 -6.68
CA VAL A 33 17.83 0.35 -5.36
C VAL A 33 18.90 0.25 -4.28
N VAL A 34 19.97 -0.52 -4.51
CA VAL A 34 21.09 -0.65 -3.57
C VAL A 34 21.79 0.69 -3.38
N LEU A 35 22.02 1.46 -4.45
CA LEU A 35 22.63 2.79 -4.37
C LEU A 35 21.75 3.77 -3.57
N ILE A 36 20.45 3.83 -3.84
CA ILE A 36 19.50 4.68 -3.10
C ILE A 36 19.47 4.28 -1.63
N MET A 37 19.35 2.98 -1.33
CA MET A 37 19.33 2.50 0.06
C MET A 37 20.64 2.80 0.79
N SER A 38 21.78 2.57 0.14
CA SER A 38 23.10 2.84 0.75
C SER A 38 23.30 4.33 1.04
N THR A 39 22.87 5.22 0.13
CA THR A 39 22.99 6.67 0.32
C THR A 39 22.06 7.19 1.40
N LEU A 40 20.83 6.68 1.48
CA LEU A 40 19.88 6.99 2.55
C LEU A 40 20.41 6.55 3.92
N ILE A 41 20.96 5.35 4.02
CA ILE A 41 21.53 4.86 5.28
C ILE A 41 22.76 5.69 5.65
N TYR A 42 23.69 5.91 4.73
CA TYR A 42 24.93 6.64 5.00
C TYR A 42 24.68 8.10 5.43
N LYS A 43 23.79 8.81 4.73
CA LYS A 43 23.50 10.23 5.02
C LYS A 43 22.44 10.43 6.10
N GLY A 44 21.48 9.51 6.21
CA GLY A 44 20.32 9.65 7.12
C GLY A 44 20.55 9.07 8.51
N ALA A 45 21.30 7.96 8.65
CA ALA A 45 21.51 7.31 9.95
C ALA A 45 22.10 8.24 11.04
N PRO A 46 23.04 9.15 10.75
CA PRO A 46 23.59 10.05 11.77
C PRO A 46 22.56 11.00 12.40
N VAL A 47 21.45 11.28 11.72
CA VAL A 47 20.39 12.19 12.20
C VAL A 47 19.35 11.45 13.04
N ILE A 48 19.26 10.12 12.90
CA ILE A 48 18.27 9.33 13.62
C ILE A 48 18.68 9.22 15.10
N SER A 49 18.00 9.99 15.94
CA SER A 49 18.06 9.91 17.38
C SER A 49 16.67 9.69 17.97
N PHE A 50 16.59 9.26 19.22
CA PHE A 50 15.31 9.15 19.92
C PHE A 50 14.58 10.50 19.96
N GLU A 51 15.33 11.58 20.16
CA GLU A 51 14.80 12.94 20.11
C GLU A 51 14.22 13.28 18.73
N PHE A 52 14.94 12.94 17.64
CA PHE A 52 14.45 13.15 16.28
C PHE A 52 13.13 12.41 16.00
N LEU A 53 12.96 11.19 16.53
CA LEU A 53 11.75 10.39 16.28
C LEU A 53 10.55 10.84 17.09
N PHE A 54 10.75 11.26 18.35
CA PHE A 54 9.66 11.48 19.32
C PHE A 54 9.41 12.93 19.70
N THR A 55 10.18 13.89 19.16
CA THR A 55 9.91 15.32 19.32
C THR A 55 9.25 15.93 18.09
N GLY A 56 8.64 17.11 18.27
CA GLY A 56 8.08 17.89 17.17
C GLY A 56 9.14 18.71 16.43
N PRO A 57 8.84 19.14 15.20
CA PRO A 57 9.75 19.98 14.43
C PRO A 57 9.85 21.37 15.06
N THR A 58 11.07 21.93 15.08
CA THR A 58 11.38 23.26 15.62
C THR A 58 12.04 24.12 14.54
N LYS A 59 12.18 25.43 14.79
CA LYS A 59 12.81 26.39 13.86
C LYS A 59 12.27 26.28 12.41
N GLY A 60 10.96 26.14 12.26
CA GLY A 60 10.33 26.01 10.93
C GLY A 60 10.80 24.77 10.15
N MET A 61 10.93 23.61 10.81
CA MET A 61 11.36 22.31 10.27
C MET A 61 12.86 22.15 9.98
N THR A 62 13.67 23.17 10.23
CA THR A 62 15.13 23.06 10.05
C THR A 62 15.83 22.38 11.22
N ALA A 63 15.11 22.10 12.31
CA ALA A 63 15.59 21.40 13.49
C ALA A 63 14.44 20.65 14.19
N GLY A 64 14.76 19.91 15.26
CA GLY A 64 13.79 19.13 16.04
C GLY A 64 13.46 17.79 15.39
N GLY A 65 12.34 17.20 15.80
CA GLY A 65 11.93 15.87 15.38
C GLY A 65 10.76 15.83 14.39
N ILE A 66 10.31 14.62 14.11
CA ILE A 66 9.30 14.30 13.08
C ILE A 66 8.08 13.56 13.64
N PHE A 67 7.91 13.56 14.96
CA PHE A 67 6.89 12.76 15.62
C PHE A 67 5.45 13.04 15.13
N PRO A 68 5.02 14.31 14.95
CA PRO A 68 3.70 14.60 14.40
C PRO A 68 3.49 14.02 12.99
N ALA A 69 4.54 14.02 12.16
CA ALA A 69 4.48 13.48 10.81
C ALA A 69 4.44 11.94 10.80
N LEU A 70 5.21 11.30 11.70
CA LEU A 70 5.19 9.85 11.90
C LEU A 70 3.80 9.38 12.34
N LEU A 71 3.26 10.01 13.39
CA LEU A 71 1.94 9.67 13.91
C LEU A 71 0.84 9.93 12.87
N GLY A 72 0.88 11.08 12.20
CA GLY A 72 -0.12 11.43 11.19
C GLY A 72 -0.11 10.47 10.01
N THR A 73 1.04 9.99 9.56
CA THR A 73 1.13 8.96 8.50
C THR A 73 0.47 7.66 8.96
N ILE A 74 0.73 7.21 10.19
CA ILE A 74 0.12 5.99 10.75
C ILE A 74 -1.40 6.16 10.80
N LEU A 75 -1.90 7.29 11.30
CA LEU A 75 -3.33 7.56 11.40
C LEU A 75 -4.01 7.59 10.03
N LEU A 76 -3.41 8.28 9.06
CA LEU A 76 -3.92 8.35 7.69
C LEU A 76 -4.03 6.96 7.05
N VAL A 77 -2.98 6.15 7.16
CA VAL A 77 -2.97 4.78 6.61
C VAL A 77 -3.99 3.91 7.32
N VAL A 78 -4.02 3.90 8.66
CA VAL A 78 -4.96 3.06 9.42
C VAL A 78 -6.40 3.41 9.11
N VAL A 79 -6.77 4.70 9.10
CA VAL A 79 -8.14 5.13 8.82
C VAL A 79 -8.51 4.82 7.36
N ALA A 80 -7.58 4.99 6.42
CA ALA A 80 -7.80 4.62 5.02
C ALA A 80 -8.07 3.13 4.88
N LEU A 81 -7.26 2.27 5.50
CA LEU A 81 -7.42 0.81 5.48
C LEU A 81 -8.73 0.36 6.14
N LEU A 82 -9.12 0.97 7.26
CA LEU A 82 -10.38 0.66 7.94
C LEU A 82 -11.60 0.96 7.06
N ALA A 83 -11.49 1.92 6.13
CA ALA A 83 -12.54 2.23 5.17
C ALA A 83 -12.44 1.37 3.89
N SER A 84 -11.25 1.29 3.27
CA SER A 84 -11.05 0.64 1.97
C SER A 84 -11.13 -0.88 2.05
N VAL A 85 -10.55 -1.50 3.08
CA VAL A 85 -10.41 -2.96 3.16
C VAL A 85 -11.76 -3.66 3.33
N PRO A 86 -12.61 -3.30 4.30
CA PRO A 86 -13.91 -3.95 4.46
C PRO A 86 -14.82 -3.73 3.24
N LEU A 87 -14.85 -2.49 2.73
CA LEU A 87 -15.67 -2.15 1.58
C LEU A 87 -15.21 -2.86 0.30
N GLY A 88 -13.90 -2.90 0.06
CA GLY A 88 -13.30 -3.59 -1.08
C GLY A 88 -13.51 -5.11 -1.02
N ILE A 89 -13.35 -5.72 0.16
CA ILE A 89 -13.63 -7.15 0.35
C ILE A 89 -15.11 -7.45 0.12
N ALA A 90 -16.02 -6.66 0.68
CA ALA A 90 -17.46 -6.84 0.48
C ALA A 90 -17.86 -6.72 -1.00
N ALA A 91 -17.36 -5.69 -1.69
CA ALA A 91 -17.58 -5.51 -3.12
C ALA A 91 -17.01 -6.68 -3.93
N ALA A 92 -15.82 -7.17 -3.59
CA ALA A 92 -15.22 -8.33 -4.26
C ALA A 92 -16.01 -9.62 -4.02
N ILE A 93 -16.49 -9.88 -2.80
CA ILE A 93 -17.35 -11.03 -2.49
C ILE A 93 -18.64 -10.94 -3.32
N TYR A 94 -19.29 -9.78 -3.35
CA TYR A 94 -20.50 -9.61 -4.17
C TYR A 94 -20.22 -9.89 -5.66
N LEU A 95 -19.16 -9.28 -6.20
CA LEU A 95 -18.86 -9.36 -7.63
C LEU A 95 -18.34 -10.72 -8.08
N SER A 96 -17.70 -11.50 -7.19
CA SER A 96 -17.19 -12.84 -7.51
C SER A 96 -18.18 -13.96 -7.18
N GLU A 97 -18.90 -13.82 -6.07
CA GLU A 97 -19.71 -14.89 -5.49
C GLU A 97 -21.20 -14.61 -5.53
N TYR A 98 -21.70 -13.50 -6.06
CA TYR A 98 -23.15 -13.25 -6.15
C TYR A 98 -23.59 -12.66 -7.48
N ALA A 99 -22.80 -11.76 -8.05
CA ALA A 99 -23.14 -11.04 -9.26
C ALA A 99 -23.24 -11.98 -10.47
N SER A 100 -24.32 -11.81 -11.23
CA SER A 100 -24.46 -12.42 -12.56
C SER A 100 -23.76 -11.57 -13.62
N ASP A 101 -23.37 -12.18 -14.74
CA ASP A 101 -22.83 -11.44 -15.88
C ASP A 101 -23.96 -10.70 -16.62
N ASN A 102 -24.16 -9.45 -16.23
CA ASN A 102 -25.14 -8.56 -16.82
C ASN A 102 -24.51 -7.18 -17.07
N TRP A 103 -25.22 -6.31 -17.78
CA TRP A 103 -24.72 -4.99 -18.16
C TRP A 103 -24.33 -4.13 -16.94
N PHE A 104 -25.04 -4.26 -15.82
CA PHE A 104 -24.78 -3.50 -14.59
C PHE A 104 -23.48 -3.97 -13.92
N THR A 105 -23.27 -5.28 -13.80
CA THR A 105 -22.01 -5.86 -13.30
C THR A 105 -20.83 -5.45 -14.19
N ARG A 106 -21.02 -5.45 -15.51
CA ARG A 106 -20.00 -4.96 -16.47
C ARG A 106 -19.69 -3.48 -16.29
N ALA A 107 -20.70 -2.64 -16.06
CA ALA A 107 -20.51 -1.23 -15.77
C ALA A 107 -19.74 -0.99 -14.46
N ILE A 108 -20.06 -1.74 -13.39
CA ILE A 108 -19.31 -1.67 -12.12
C ILE A 108 -17.85 -2.07 -12.34
N ASN A 109 -17.59 -3.16 -13.06
CA ASN A 109 -16.23 -3.59 -13.36
C ASN A 109 -15.45 -2.54 -14.14
N LEU A 110 -16.09 -1.91 -15.13
CA LEU A 110 -15.50 -0.82 -15.90
C LEU A 110 -15.20 0.40 -15.00
N ALA A 111 -16.09 0.75 -14.07
CA ALA A 111 -15.86 1.82 -13.12
C ALA A 111 -14.66 1.52 -12.18
N ILE A 112 -14.53 0.29 -11.68
CA ILE A 112 -13.40 -0.13 -10.83
C ILE A 112 -12.07 -0.02 -11.60
N ILE A 113 -12.04 -0.51 -12.85
CA ILE A 113 -10.84 -0.46 -13.69
C ILE A 113 -10.47 0.99 -14.01
N ASN A 114 -11.46 1.82 -14.35
CA ASN A 114 -11.22 3.24 -14.62
C ASN A 114 -10.69 3.95 -13.37
N LEU A 115 -11.27 3.68 -12.19
CA LEU A 115 -10.83 4.27 -10.94
C LEU A 115 -9.36 3.91 -10.63
N ALA A 116 -8.92 2.69 -10.93
CA ALA A 116 -7.52 2.28 -10.79
C ALA A 116 -6.57 3.03 -11.73
N GLY A 117 -7.07 3.52 -12.88
CA GLY A 117 -6.30 4.28 -13.86
C GLY A 117 -6.27 5.78 -13.63
N VAL A 118 -7.05 6.31 -12.68
CA VAL A 118 -7.12 7.74 -12.40
C VAL A 118 -5.85 8.22 -11.67
N PRO A 119 -5.19 9.32 -12.12
CA PRO A 119 -4.05 9.88 -11.42
C PRO A 119 -4.35 10.29 -9.97
N SER A 120 -3.38 10.19 -9.06
CA SER A 120 -3.58 10.49 -7.63
C SER A 120 -3.98 11.95 -7.37
N ILE A 121 -3.55 12.90 -8.19
CA ILE A 121 -3.96 14.31 -8.08
C ILE A 121 -5.47 14.51 -8.33
N VAL A 122 -6.07 13.73 -9.22
CA VAL A 122 -7.50 13.80 -9.51
C VAL A 122 -8.30 13.28 -8.31
N HIS A 123 -7.80 12.24 -7.64
CA HIS A 123 -8.36 11.78 -6.37
C HIS A 123 -8.29 12.87 -5.29
N ALA A 124 -7.19 13.64 -5.22
CA ALA A 124 -7.07 14.77 -4.30
C ALA A 124 -8.16 15.82 -4.53
N LEU A 125 -8.35 16.25 -5.78
CA LEU A 125 -9.40 17.19 -6.19
C LEU A 125 -10.80 16.66 -5.85
N PHE A 126 -11.07 15.38 -6.11
CA PHE A 126 -12.31 14.72 -5.69
C PHE A 126 -12.48 14.78 -4.17
N GLY A 127 -11.43 14.46 -3.41
CA GLY A 127 -11.44 14.47 -1.95
C GLY A 127 -11.75 15.84 -1.37
N VAL A 128 -11.21 16.90 -1.97
CA VAL A 128 -11.55 18.29 -1.61
C VAL A 128 -13.02 18.57 -1.88
N GLY A 129 -13.52 18.26 -3.08
CA GLY A 129 -14.93 18.50 -3.42
C GLY A 129 -15.89 17.72 -2.54
N ALA A 130 -15.66 16.42 -2.39
CA ALA A 130 -16.54 15.51 -1.68
C ALA A 130 -16.43 15.66 -0.15
N PHE A 131 -15.24 15.49 0.42
CA PHE A 131 -15.09 15.37 1.87
C PHE A 131 -14.86 16.72 2.56
N VAL A 132 -14.00 17.57 1.99
CA VAL A 132 -13.68 18.86 2.60
C VAL A 132 -14.85 19.82 2.47
N ILE A 133 -15.41 19.98 1.27
CA ILE A 133 -16.45 20.96 0.96
C ILE A 133 -17.86 20.39 1.19
N PHE A 134 -18.22 19.31 0.49
CA PHE A 134 -19.60 18.80 0.51
C PHE A 134 -20.00 18.20 1.85
N PHE A 135 -19.17 17.30 2.42
CA PHE A 135 -19.39 16.74 3.76
C PHE A 135 -18.96 17.66 4.91
N LYS A 136 -18.33 18.80 4.61
CA LYS A 136 -17.88 19.81 5.59
C LYS A 136 -16.95 19.26 6.66
N PHE A 137 -16.14 18.24 6.34
CA PHE A 137 -15.12 17.75 7.28
C PHE A 137 -13.95 18.72 7.43
N GLY A 138 -13.83 19.71 6.55
CA GLY A 138 -12.65 20.56 6.47
C GLY A 138 -11.43 19.74 6.04
N THR A 139 -10.28 20.41 5.99
CA THR A 139 -9.01 19.74 5.78
C THR A 139 -8.67 18.96 7.05
N SER A 140 -8.72 17.63 6.98
CA SER A 140 -8.68 16.75 8.16
C SER A 140 -8.11 15.37 7.84
N ILE A 141 -7.68 14.64 8.88
CA ILE A 141 -7.27 13.23 8.79
C ILE A 141 -8.37 12.40 8.13
N LEU A 142 -9.64 12.60 8.53
CA LEU A 142 -10.76 11.86 7.98
C LEU A 142 -10.94 12.11 6.48
N ALA A 143 -10.96 13.38 6.04
CA ALA A 143 -11.08 13.72 4.64
C ALA A 143 -9.92 13.14 3.80
N ALA A 144 -8.69 13.26 4.29
CA ALA A 144 -7.51 12.73 3.63
C ALA A 144 -7.50 11.20 3.55
N SER A 145 -7.88 10.53 4.65
CA SER A 145 -7.94 9.06 4.73
C SER A 145 -9.03 8.48 3.85
N LEU A 146 -10.21 9.11 3.78
CA LEU A 146 -11.27 8.67 2.87
C LEU A 146 -10.91 8.89 1.40
N THR A 147 -10.16 9.94 1.10
CA THR A 147 -9.61 10.17 -0.25
C THR A 147 -8.62 9.08 -0.63
N LEU A 148 -7.69 8.74 0.28
CA LEU A 148 -6.79 7.60 0.12
C LEU A 148 -7.56 6.29 -0.04
N ALA A 149 -8.60 6.07 0.77
CA ALA A 149 -9.42 4.86 0.73
C ALA A 149 -10.08 4.65 -0.64
N ILE A 150 -10.60 5.71 -1.27
CA ILE A 150 -11.18 5.63 -2.62
C ILE A 150 -10.13 5.28 -3.66
N MET A 151 -8.94 5.89 -3.56
CA MET A 151 -7.84 5.59 -4.47
C MET A 151 -7.36 4.15 -4.34
N THR A 152 -7.44 3.56 -3.14
CA THR A 152 -6.91 2.22 -2.87
C THR A 152 -7.95 1.11 -3.04
N LEU A 153 -9.23 1.46 -3.04
CA LEU A 153 -10.36 0.55 -3.19
C LEU A 153 -10.28 -0.37 -4.43
N PRO A 154 -9.91 0.10 -5.64
CA PRO A 154 -9.77 -0.79 -6.80
C PRO A 154 -8.74 -1.90 -6.59
N VAL A 155 -7.61 -1.58 -5.94
CA VAL A 155 -6.53 -2.53 -5.68
C VAL A 155 -7.02 -3.63 -4.74
N VAL A 156 -7.71 -3.25 -3.66
CA VAL A 156 -8.29 -4.21 -2.70
C VAL A 156 -9.35 -5.09 -3.38
N ILE A 157 -10.23 -4.51 -4.19
CA ILE A 157 -11.29 -5.27 -4.88
C ILE A 157 -10.69 -6.31 -5.82
N VAL A 158 -9.75 -5.90 -6.68
CA VAL A 158 -9.13 -6.80 -7.67
C VAL A 158 -8.35 -7.88 -6.94
N ALA A 159 -7.48 -7.53 -5.99
CA ALA A 159 -6.70 -8.53 -5.25
C ALA A 159 -7.59 -9.53 -4.51
N THR A 160 -8.70 -9.05 -3.91
CA THR A 160 -9.66 -9.93 -3.23
C THR A 160 -10.40 -10.85 -4.20
N ARG A 161 -10.85 -10.31 -5.34
CA ARG A 161 -11.56 -11.08 -6.36
C ARG A 161 -10.68 -12.21 -6.92
N GLU A 162 -9.45 -11.90 -7.33
CA GLU A 162 -8.51 -12.90 -7.84
C GLU A 162 -8.25 -13.99 -6.79
N SER A 163 -8.16 -13.60 -5.51
CA SER A 163 -7.95 -14.54 -4.41
C SER A 163 -9.15 -15.46 -4.18
N LEU A 164 -10.39 -14.96 -4.34
CA LEU A 164 -11.61 -15.75 -4.22
C LEU A 164 -11.75 -16.71 -5.42
N GLN A 165 -11.46 -16.23 -6.62
CA GLN A 165 -11.52 -17.02 -7.86
C GLN A 165 -10.45 -18.11 -7.92
N ALA A 166 -9.31 -17.92 -7.27
CA ALA A 166 -8.27 -18.94 -7.14
C ALA A 166 -8.70 -20.16 -6.32
N VAL A 167 -9.76 -20.06 -5.49
CA VAL A 167 -10.30 -21.21 -4.75
C VAL A 167 -11.01 -22.16 -5.74
N PRO A 168 -10.65 -23.46 -5.81
CA PRO A 168 -11.26 -24.40 -6.76
C PRO A 168 -12.79 -24.47 -6.65
N MET A 169 -13.47 -24.58 -7.81
CA MET A 169 -14.92 -24.70 -7.89
C MET A 169 -15.45 -25.95 -7.18
N ALA A 170 -14.69 -27.06 -7.21
CA ALA A 170 -15.05 -28.32 -6.56
C ALA A 170 -15.40 -28.18 -5.07
N PHE A 171 -14.76 -27.26 -4.35
CA PHE A 171 -15.11 -26.99 -2.94
C PHE A 171 -16.51 -26.39 -2.79
N ARG A 172 -16.93 -25.55 -3.73
CA ARG A 172 -18.27 -24.93 -3.71
C ARG A 172 -19.34 -25.97 -4.02
N GLU A 173 -19.11 -26.78 -5.05
CA GLU A 173 -20.00 -27.88 -5.46
C GLU A 173 -20.18 -28.91 -4.33
N ALA A 174 -19.09 -29.33 -3.67
CA ALA A 174 -19.15 -30.24 -2.54
C ALA A 174 -20.01 -29.68 -1.39
N CYS A 175 -19.85 -28.39 -1.05
CA CYS A 175 -20.66 -27.76 -0.01
C CYS A 175 -22.15 -27.70 -0.39
N TRP A 176 -22.46 -27.32 -1.63
CA TRP A 176 -23.86 -27.23 -2.09
C TRP A 176 -24.52 -28.60 -2.16
N ASN A 177 -23.81 -29.66 -2.55
CA ASN A 177 -24.30 -31.04 -2.53
C ASN A 177 -24.60 -31.55 -1.12
N MET A 178 -23.92 -31.01 -0.09
CA MET A 178 -24.20 -31.29 1.32
C MET A 178 -25.33 -30.41 1.89
N GLY A 179 -26.02 -29.62 1.06
CA GLY A 179 -27.10 -28.73 1.49
C GLY A 179 -26.64 -27.43 2.17
N ALA A 180 -25.35 -27.08 2.09
CA ALA A 180 -24.86 -25.83 2.64
C ALA A 180 -25.32 -24.63 1.80
N THR A 181 -25.72 -23.55 2.45
CA THR A 181 -26.11 -22.31 1.75
C THR A 181 -24.90 -21.61 1.16
N ARG A 182 -25.11 -20.78 0.11
CA ARG A 182 -24.03 -20.00 -0.53
C ARG A 182 -23.22 -19.19 0.47
N TRP A 183 -23.87 -18.53 1.44
CA TRP A 183 -23.19 -17.77 2.48
C TRP A 183 -22.38 -18.66 3.43
N GLN A 184 -22.89 -19.85 3.79
CA GLN A 184 -22.14 -20.82 4.60
C GLN A 184 -20.87 -21.29 3.87
N THR A 185 -20.98 -21.60 2.58
CA THR A 185 -19.84 -21.97 1.71
C THR A 185 -18.81 -20.85 1.66
N ILE A 186 -19.23 -19.61 1.42
CA ILE A 186 -18.32 -18.45 1.34
C ILE A 186 -17.62 -18.22 2.68
N ARG A 187 -18.39 -18.11 3.77
CA ARG A 187 -17.84 -17.76 5.09
C ARG A 187 -16.94 -18.85 5.67
N ARG A 188 -17.26 -20.13 5.45
CA ARG A 188 -16.55 -21.26 6.10
C ARG A 188 -15.49 -21.90 5.23
N VAL A 189 -15.57 -21.79 3.90
CA VAL A 189 -14.65 -22.47 2.98
C VAL A 189 -13.92 -21.47 2.09
N VAL A 190 -14.64 -20.70 1.27
CA VAL A 190 -14.00 -19.84 0.25
C VAL A 190 -13.18 -18.72 0.89
N LEU A 191 -13.81 -17.89 1.73
CA LEU A 191 -13.15 -16.73 2.33
C LEU A 191 -11.95 -17.16 3.19
N PRO A 192 -12.05 -18.18 4.07
CA PRO A 192 -10.90 -18.70 4.81
C PRO A 192 -9.72 -19.15 3.96
N ASN A 193 -9.98 -19.72 2.77
CA ASN A 193 -8.95 -20.17 1.84
C ASN A 193 -8.36 -19.04 0.99
N ALA A 194 -9.15 -17.98 0.72
CA ALA A 194 -8.69 -16.81 -0.03
C ALA A 194 -7.89 -15.79 0.82
N VAL A 195 -7.96 -15.86 2.16
CA VAL A 195 -7.34 -14.87 3.07
C VAL A 195 -5.87 -14.58 2.75
N THR A 196 -5.08 -15.59 2.38
CA THR A 196 -3.65 -15.37 2.09
C THR A 196 -3.41 -14.50 0.87
N GLY A 197 -4.28 -14.59 -0.14
CA GLY A 197 -4.22 -13.72 -1.31
C GLY A 197 -4.74 -12.32 -0.99
N ILE A 198 -5.86 -12.22 -0.26
CA ILE A 198 -6.44 -10.95 0.18
C ILE A 198 -5.41 -10.14 0.99
N LEU A 199 -4.76 -10.78 1.97
CA LEU A 199 -3.72 -10.14 2.79
C LEU A 199 -2.53 -9.66 1.96
N THR A 200 -2.19 -10.36 0.87
CA THR A 200 -1.12 -9.91 -0.03
C THR A 200 -1.50 -8.60 -0.71
N GLY A 201 -2.76 -8.48 -1.17
CA GLY A 201 -3.29 -7.22 -1.70
C GLY A 201 -3.26 -6.08 -0.68
N VAL A 202 -3.69 -6.36 0.55
CA VAL A 202 -3.68 -5.36 1.65
C VAL A 202 -2.24 -4.93 2.00
N ILE A 203 -1.26 -5.84 2.03
CA ILE A 203 0.16 -5.51 2.28
C ILE A 203 0.70 -4.54 1.22
N LEU A 204 0.41 -4.81 -0.06
CA LEU A 204 0.82 -3.92 -1.15
C LEU A 204 0.16 -2.54 -1.04
N GLU A 205 -1.08 -2.50 -0.57
CA GLU A 205 -1.80 -1.25 -0.36
C GLU A 205 -1.22 -0.44 0.80
N VAL A 206 -0.93 -1.06 1.95
CA VAL A 206 -0.25 -0.39 3.08
C VAL A 206 1.05 0.27 2.62
N SER A 207 1.83 -0.45 1.81
CA SER A 207 3.09 0.06 1.23
C SER A 207 2.87 1.31 0.39
N ARG A 208 1.85 1.27 -0.49
CA ARG A 208 1.54 2.37 -1.40
C ARG A 208 0.99 3.57 -0.64
N THR A 209 -0.05 3.37 0.15
CA THR A 209 -0.77 4.43 0.89
C THR A 209 0.14 5.21 1.83
N SER A 210 1.10 4.54 2.48
CA SER A 210 2.08 5.18 3.36
C SER A 210 3.00 6.18 2.62
N GLY A 211 3.22 5.98 1.32
CA GLY A 211 4.08 6.83 0.48
C GLY A 211 3.32 7.84 -0.38
N GLU A 212 1.99 7.87 -0.33
CA GLU A 212 1.19 8.77 -1.17
C GLU A 212 1.21 10.20 -0.60
N THR A 213 1.38 11.19 -1.48
CA THR A 213 1.50 12.61 -1.10
C THR A 213 0.40 13.47 -1.72
N ALA A 214 0.11 13.27 -3.00
CA ALA A 214 -0.84 14.12 -3.71
C ALA A 214 -2.26 14.11 -3.11
N PRO A 215 -2.86 12.95 -2.76
CA PRO A 215 -4.21 12.92 -2.20
C PRO A 215 -4.31 13.66 -0.87
N ILE A 216 -3.30 13.52 -0.01
CA ILE A 216 -3.31 14.05 1.35
C ILE A 216 -2.95 15.54 1.42
N MET A 217 -2.12 16.02 0.50
CA MET A 217 -1.62 17.41 0.48
C MET A 217 -2.74 18.45 0.41
N PHE A 218 -3.84 18.15 -0.27
CA PHE A 218 -4.97 19.07 -0.44
C PHE A 218 -6.14 18.80 0.51
N THR A 219 -6.16 17.64 1.15
CA THR A 219 -7.36 17.14 1.88
C THR A 219 -7.19 17.12 3.39
N GLY A 220 -5.97 17.17 3.92
CA GLY A 220 -5.78 17.18 5.38
C GLY A 220 -4.35 17.21 5.90
N ALA A 221 -3.35 16.95 5.06
CA ALA A 221 -1.95 17.04 5.47
C ALA A 221 -1.49 18.50 5.51
N ALA A 222 -1.04 18.95 6.68
CA ALA A 222 -0.52 20.29 6.89
C ALA A 222 0.99 20.34 6.58
N PHE A 223 1.43 21.46 5.99
CA PHE A 223 2.83 21.75 5.72
C PHE A 223 3.68 21.78 6.99
N PHE A 224 3.21 22.50 8.02
CA PHE A 224 3.87 22.61 9.31
C PHE A 224 2.82 22.71 10.42
N LEU A 225 2.71 21.66 11.23
CA LEU A 225 1.83 21.62 12.39
C LEU A 225 2.52 20.80 13.50
N PRO A 226 3.30 21.46 14.39
CA PRO A 226 4.09 20.77 15.43
C PRO A 226 3.23 20.24 16.60
N LEU A 227 1.90 20.27 16.48
CA LEU A 227 0.93 19.80 17.45
C LEU A 227 0.41 18.43 17.02
N LEU A 228 0.13 17.56 17.99
CA LEU A 228 -0.48 16.27 17.72
C LEU A 228 -1.98 16.45 17.47
N PRO A 229 -2.57 15.70 16.52
CA PRO A 229 -4.02 15.71 16.32
C PRO A 229 -4.72 15.14 17.57
N GLN A 230 -5.81 15.78 17.99
CA GLN A 230 -6.64 15.32 19.11
C GLN A 230 -7.84 14.49 18.63
N GLY A 231 -8.27 14.72 17.38
CA GLY A 231 -9.36 13.97 16.74
C GLY A 231 -9.13 13.70 15.27
N VAL A 232 -10.00 12.88 14.68
CA VAL A 232 -9.96 12.52 13.25
C VAL A 232 -10.35 13.68 12.33
N LEU A 233 -11.00 14.72 12.86
CA LEU A 233 -11.34 15.93 12.12
C LEU A 233 -10.23 16.99 12.14
N ASP A 234 -9.14 16.73 12.85
CA ASP A 234 -7.99 17.64 12.87
C ASP A 234 -7.10 17.41 11.66
N GLN A 235 -6.32 18.43 11.31
CA GLN A 235 -5.20 18.28 10.38
C GLN A 235 -4.05 17.53 11.03
N THR A 236 -3.18 16.96 10.19
CA THR A 236 -1.96 16.32 10.69
C THR A 236 -0.80 16.51 9.73
N MET A 237 0.42 16.31 10.19
CA MET A 237 1.57 16.21 9.30
C MET A 237 1.68 14.77 8.76
N ALA A 238 2.21 14.60 7.57
CA ALA A 238 2.52 13.28 7.01
C ALA A 238 3.98 13.24 6.57
N LEU A 239 4.65 12.10 6.73
CA LEU A 239 6.06 11.92 6.41
C LEU A 239 6.34 12.14 4.92
N SER A 240 5.46 11.69 4.04
CA SER A 240 5.62 11.84 2.60
C SER A 240 5.58 13.33 2.19
N LEU A 241 4.62 14.09 2.73
CA LEU A 241 4.52 15.54 2.52
C LEU A 241 5.68 16.29 3.19
N HIS A 242 6.04 15.91 4.42
CA HIS A 242 7.14 16.50 5.15
C HIS A 242 8.46 16.32 4.39
N LEU A 243 8.73 15.12 3.88
CA LEU A 243 9.89 14.83 3.03
C LEU A 243 9.92 15.72 1.78
N PHE A 244 8.79 15.85 1.08
CA PHE A 244 8.68 16.72 -0.10
C PHE A 244 9.02 18.18 0.25
N VAL A 245 8.47 18.67 1.36
CA VAL A 245 8.66 20.04 1.85
C VAL A 245 10.11 20.32 2.23
N VAL A 246 10.73 19.46 3.06
CA VAL A 246 12.12 19.68 3.49
C VAL A 246 13.13 19.51 2.35
N SER A 247 12.74 18.80 1.28
CA SER A 247 13.60 18.59 0.11
C SER A 247 13.49 19.72 -0.93
N THR A 248 12.39 20.49 -0.95
CA THR A 248 12.11 21.41 -2.07
C THR A 248 11.70 22.82 -1.68
N GLN A 249 11.07 23.01 -0.51
CA GLN A 249 10.42 24.28 -0.16
C GLN A 249 11.13 25.07 0.94
N VAL A 250 11.98 24.42 1.75
CA VAL A 250 12.66 25.08 2.88
C VAL A 250 14.10 25.47 2.47
N PRO A 251 14.44 26.77 2.41
CA PRO A 251 15.80 27.21 2.11
C PRO A 251 16.76 26.92 3.28
N ASN A 252 18.05 26.72 2.97
CA ASN A 252 19.10 26.45 3.95
C ASN A 252 18.85 25.22 4.84
N MET A 253 18.13 24.21 4.32
CA MET A 253 17.92 22.94 5.02
C MET A 253 19.25 22.19 5.18
N PRO A 254 19.62 21.74 6.40
CA PRO A 254 20.75 20.84 6.60
C PRO A 254 20.66 19.62 5.68
N GLU A 255 21.74 19.33 4.95
CA GLU A 255 21.72 18.29 3.91
C GLU A 255 21.27 16.93 4.44
N GLN A 256 21.54 16.62 5.71
CA GLN A 256 21.28 15.30 6.29
C GLN A 256 19.80 15.08 6.68
N LEU A 257 19.04 16.15 6.93
CA LEU A 257 17.66 16.06 7.41
C LEU A 257 16.72 15.35 6.43
N PRO A 258 16.65 15.73 5.13
CA PRO A 258 15.81 15.03 4.16
C PRO A 258 16.14 13.53 4.04
N PHE A 259 17.42 13.15 4.09
CA PHE A 259 17.81 11.73 4.09
C PHE A 259 17.36 11.01 5.37
N GLY A 260 17.40 11.67 6.53
CA GLY A 260 16.86 11.15 7.78
C GLY A 260 15.34 10.91 7.70
N VAL A 261 14.58 11.88 7.20
CA VAL A 261 13.12 11.74 7.00
C VAL A 261 12.80 10.60 6.03
N ALA A 262 13.51 10.52 4.90
CA ALA A 262 13.32 9.47 3.90
C ALA A 262 13.65 8.08 4.47
N LEU A 263 14.74 7.97 5.25
CA LEU A 263 15.13 6.73 5.91
C LEU A 263 14.08 6.28 6.93
N VAL A 264 13.49 7.21 7.68
CA VAL A 264 12.39 6.90 8.62
C VAL A 264 11.13 6.49 7.88
N LEU A 265 10.75 7.16 6.80
CA LEU A 265 9.59 6.79 5.97
C LEU A 265 9.75 5.35 5.43
N ILE A 266 10.91 5.02 4.85
CA ILE A 266 11.16 3.66 4.34
C ILE A 266 11.19 2.64 5.48
N SER A 267 11.82 2.97 6.60
CA SER A 267 11.84 2.09 7.78
C SER A 267 10.43 1.84 8.31
N MET A 268 9.58 2.87 8.36
CA MET A 268 8.17 2.75 8.73
C MET A 268 7.42 1.83 7.77
N VAL A 269 7.56 2.02 6.46
CA VAL A 269 6.93 1.15 5.45
C VAL A 269 7.38 -0.31 5.62
N LEU A 270 8.67 -0.54 5.81
CA LEU A 270 9.23 -1.87 6.05
C LEU A 270 8.69 -2.50 7.33
N LEU A 271 8.56 -1.72 8.40
CA LEU A 271 7.99 -2.19 9.68
C LEU A 271 6.51 -2.54 9.53
N MET A 272 5.70 -1.68 8.91
CA MET A 272 4.27 -1.94 8.66
C MET A 272 4.07 -3.18 7.78
N ASN A 273 4.89 -3.34 6.75
CA ASN A 273 4.87 -4.53 5.89
C ASN A 273 5.29 -5.79 6.63
N SER A 274 6.34 -5.71 7.44
CA SER A 274 6.81 -6.84 8.25
C SER A 274 5.74 -7.29 9.24
N LEU A 275 5.07 -6.36 9.91
CA LEU A 275 3.93 -6.63 10.79
C LEU A 275 2.78 -7.30 10.02
N SER A 276 2.47 -6.80 8.82
CA SER A 276 1.41 -7.35 7.98
C SER A 276 1.73 -8.76 7.47
N ILE A 277 2.99 -9.03 7.13
CA ILE A 277 3.49 -10.37 6.76
C ILE A 277 3.46 -11.30 7.97
N ALA A 278 3.89 -10.85 9.15
CA ALA A 278 3.83 -11.63 10.38
C ALA A 278 2.38 -12.01 10.72
N LEU A 279 1.43 -11.08 10.60
CA LEU A 279 -0.01 -11.34 10.74
C LEU A 279 -0.49 -12.40 9.73
N ARG A 280 -0.07 -12.29 8.47
CA ARG A 280 -0.38 -13.30 7.43
C ARG A 280 0.17 -14.67 7.78
N MET A 281 1.42 -14.76 8.25
CA MET A 281 2.04 -16.04 8.65
C MET A 281 1.31 -16.67 9.84
N TYR A 282 0.96 -15.88 10.84
CA TYR A 282 0.18 -16.33 11.99
C TYR A 282 -1.20 -16.89 11.57
N LEU A 283 -1.91 -16.19 10.68
CA LEU A 283 -3.21 -16.63 10.16
C LEU A 283 -3.10 -17.88 9.27
N ARG A 284 -2.00 -18.05 8.53
CA ARG A 284 -1.71 -19.24 7.72
C ARG A 284 -1.37 -20.46 8.59
N GLY A 285 -0.64 -20.29 9.68
CA GLY A 285 -0.22 -21.38 10.57
C GLY A 285 -1.38 -22.17 11.19
N LYS A 286 -2.58 -21.58 11.26
CA LYS A 286 -3.81 -22.25 11.74
C LYS A 286 -4.53 -23.10 10.70
N LYS A 287 -4.07 -23.11 9.44
CA LYS A 287 -4.77 -23.78 8.34
C LYS A 287 -3.80 -24.64 7.55
N LYS A 288 -3.91 -25.96 7.75
CA LYS A 288 -3.40 -26.95 6.83
C LYS A 288 -4.56 -27.35 5.92
N TRP A 289 -4.27 -27.47 4.63
CA TRP A 289 -5.18 -28.10 3.68
C TRP A 289 -5.61 -29.47 4.18
#